data_AF-A0AAV5SNU8-F1
#
_entry.id   AF-A0AAV5SNU8-F1
#
_cell.length_a   1.000
_cell.length_b   1.000
_cell.length_c   1.000
_cell.angle_alpha   90.00
_cell.angle_beta   90.00
_cell.angle_gamma   90.00
#
_symmetry.space_group_name_H-M   'P 1'
#
loop_
_entity.id
_entity.type
_entity.pdbx_description
1 polymer ?
#
loop_
_entity_poly.entity_id
_entity_poly.type
_entity_poly.pdbx_seq_one_letter_code
_entity_poly.pdbx_strand_id
1 'polypeptide(L)'
;MHVFYKTKLGSDVKAKLQLNQIEATDDLEIFPVQPFYSIKNDGKLTVFRFDANHGGGVTFDITGSEGVTTVFRMMHRGKLILTQTSNEPHLSHISNNMMLLRMPFRVMSIYLRDDSDLIFLLLHSQKEVIVVNTKSLVVERLVCNYEPEPPNLPAWDFAQADIVSVREGVLTYTLGPQKDIFYILKTGPRQLWRAKLPAHLM
;
A
#
# COMPACT_ATOMS: atom_id res chain seq x y z
N MET A 1 20.73 19.77 -13.19
CA MET A 1 21.53 18.94 -12.25
C MET A 1 22.03 19.82 -11.13
N HIS A 2 21.36 19.82 -9.99
CA HIS A 2 21.90 20.34 -8.73
C HIS A 2 21.43 19.41 -7.61
N VAL A 3 22.35 19.02 -6.73
CA VAL A 3 22.09 18.15 -5.58
C VAL A 3 22.75 18.81 -4.36
N PHE A 4 22.05 18.83 -3.23
CA PHE A 4 22.55 19.37 -1.97
C PHE A 4 22.50 18.32 -0.86
N TYR A 5 23.55 18.27 -0.02
CA TYR A 5 23.68 17.36 1.12
C TYR A 5 24.24 18.10 2.33
N LYS A 6 23.80 17.78 3.56
CA LYS A 6 24.46 18.26 4.79
C LYS A 6 24.33 17.28 5.95
N THR A 7 25.44 16.98 6.65
CA THR A 7 25.44 16.26 7.94
C THR A 7 26.58 16.72 8.88
N LYS A 8 26.33 16.70 10.21
CA LYS A 8 27.34 16.60 11.29
C LYS A 8 26.66 16.06 12.56
N LEU A 9 27.28 15.11 13.27
CA LEU A 9 26.80 14.59 14.57
C LEU A 9 27.96 14.54 15.57
N GLY A 10 27.70 15.04 16.78
CA GLY A 10 28.61 15.08 17.91
C GLY A 10 28.52 13.84 18.79
N SER A 11 29.63 13.50 19.42
CA SER A 11 29.90 12.29 20.20
C SER A 11 29.01 12.14 21.44
N ASP A 12 28.31 10.99 21.55
CA ASP A 12 28.05 10.24 22.81
C ASP A 12 26.64 9.65 23.05
N VAL A 13 25.78 9.48 22.02
CA VAL A 13 24.71 8.46 22.07
C VAL A 13 24.53 7.81 20.70
N LYS A 14 24.40 6.47 20.71
CA LYS A 14 24.44 5.53 19.58
C LYS A 14 23.47 5.83 18.42
N ALA A 15 24.00 5.61 17.21
CA ALA A 15 23.38 5.37 15.90
C ALA A 15 22.92 6.58 15.07
N LYS A 16 23.63 6.75 13.95
CA LYS A 16 23.45 7.73 12.89
C LYS A 16 22.69 7.08 11.73
N LEU A 17 21.56 7.64 11.28
CA LEU A 17 21.04 7.34 9.95
C LEU A 17 20.10 8.46 9.48
N GLN A 18 20.33 8.94 8.25
CA GLN A 18 19.44 9.85 7.56
C GLN A 18 19.56 9.62 6.05
N LEU A 19 18.42 9.51 5.37
CA LEU A 19 18.29 8.97 4.01
C LEU A 19 18.14 10.10 2.98
N ASN A 20 18.66 9.83 1.77
CA ASN A 20 18.59 10.71 0.62
C ASN A 20 17.14 10.88 0.15
N GLN A 21 16.74 12.13 -0.10
CA GLN A 21 15.47 12.47 -0.74
C GLN A 21 15.51 11.94 -2.18
N ILE A 22 14.66 10.94 -2.48
CA ILE A 22 14.48 10.45 -3.84
C ILE A 22 13.37 11.28 -4.49
N GLU A 23 13.68 11.98 -5.57
CA GLU A 23 12.71 12.69 -6.38
C GLU A 23 12.19 11.74 -7.47
N ALA A 24 10.86 11.58 -7.55
CA ALA A 24 10.25 10.75 -8.58
C ALA A 24 10.47 11.40 -9.95
N THR A 25 10.91 10.61 -10.93
CA THR A 25 11.04 11.01 -12.33
C THR A 25 10.23 10.04 -13.20
N ASP A 26 10.10 10.30 -14.51
CA ASP A 26 9.42 9.36 -15.42
C ASP A 26 10.08 7.96 -15.41
N ASP A 27 11.38 7.92 -15.12
CA ASP A 27 12.17 6.69 -15.03
C ASP A 27 12.27 6.14 -13.60
N LEU A 28 11.87 6.89 -12.58
CA LEU A 28 11.97 6.47 -11.18
C LEU A 28 10.65 6.69 -10.43
N GLU A 29 10.07 5.61 -9.94
CA GLU A 29 8.79 5.62 -9.21
C GLU A 29 9.00 5.17 -7.76
N ILE A 30 8.31 5.82 -6.83
CA ILE A 30 8.25 5.40 -5.42
C ILE A 30 6.92 4.72 -5.18
N PHE A 31 6.93 3.55 -4.55
CA PHE A 31 5.72 2.79 -4.29
C PHE A 31 5.02 3.41 -3.07
N PRO A 32 3.78 3.90 -3.21
CA PRO A 32 3.08 4.50 -2.08
C PRO A 32 3.01 3.53 -0.91
N VAL A 33 3.24 4.03 0.32
CA VAL A 33 3.11 3.28 1.58
C VAL A 33 3.95 1.99 1.70
N GLN A 34 4.87 1.72 0.79
CA GLN A 34 5.77 0.57 0.82
C GLN A 34 7.24 1.00 0.80
N PRO A 35 8.17 0.22 1.38
CA PRO A 35 9.59 0.53 1.37
C PRO A 35 10.24 0.16 0.02
N PHE A 36 9.60 0.48 -1.11
CA PHE A 36 10.11 0.18 -2.45
C PHE A 36 10.19 1.42 -3.35
N TYR A 37 11.17 1.40 -4.24
CA TYR A 37 11.26 2.29 -5.39
C TYR A 37 11.61 1.46 -6.63
N SER A 38 11.32 1.97 -7.81
CA SER A 38 11.63 1.30 -9.07
C SER A 38 12.37 2.21 -10.03
N ILE A 39 13.11 1.59 -10.94
CA ILE A 39 13.75 2.24 -12.08
C ILE A 39 13.23 1.58 -13.36
N LYS A 40 12.68 2.38 -14.27
CA LYS A 40 12.23 1.96 -15.59
C LYS A 40 13.33 2.19 -16.61
N ASN A 41 13.63 1.19 -17.43
CA ASN A 41 14.55 1.26 -18.57
C ASN A 41 14.06 0.30 -19.66
N ASP A 42 13.83 0.79 -20.88
CA ASP A 42 13.53 -0.02 -22.08
C ASP A 42 12.52 -1.16 -21.86
N GLY A 43 11.30 -0.84 -21.40
CA GLY A 43 10.25 -1.84 -21.16
C GLY A 43 10.49 -2.75 -19.95
N LYS A 44 11.55 -2.52 -19.18
CA LYS A 44 11.83 -3.24 -17.93
C LYS A 44 11.66 -2.31 -16.73
N LEU A 45 11.09 -2.86 -15.66
CA LEU A 45 10.97 -2.20 -14.37
C LEU A 45 11.78 -2.97 -13.34
N THR A 46 12.80 -2.37 -12.76
CA THR A 46 13.58 -2.99 -11.67
C THR A 46 13.19 -2.36 -10.34
N VAL A 47 12.68 -3.16 -9.42
CA VAL A 47 12.18 -2.72 -8.11
C VAL A 47 13.20 -3.04 -7.03
N PHE A 48 13.50 -2.04 -6.21
CA PHE A 48 14.47 -2.10 -5.11
C PHE A 48 13.79 -1.78 -3.79
N ARG A 49 14.33 -2.32 -2.70
CA ARG A 49 13.86 -2.04 -1.34
C ARG A 49 14.81 -1.07 -0.64
N PHE A 50 14.28 -0.05 0.05
CA PHE A 50 15.09 1.00 0.67
C PHE A 50 16.03 0.52 1.78
N ASP A 51 15.65 -0.54 2.50
CA ASP A 51 16.35 -1.08 3.67
C ASP A 51 17.23 -2.30 3.33
N ALA A 52 17.29 -2.72 2.06
CA ALA A 52 18.14 -3.81 1.62
C ALA A 52 19.54 -3.30 1.26
N ASN A 53 20.58 -4.03 1.70
CA ASN A 53 21.96 -3.78 1.26
C ASN A 53 22.01 -3.82 -0.28
N HIS A 54 22.57 -2.77 -0.89
CA HIS A 54 22.56 -2.51 -2.32
C HIS A 54 22.95 -3.76 -3.14
N GLY A 55 22.05 -4.24 -4.03
CA GLY A 55 22.37 -5.29 -5.00
C GLY A 55 21.26 -6.28 -5.39
N GLY A 56 20.07 -6.25 -4.76
CA GLY A 56 19.04 -7.31 -4.91
C GLY A 56 17.73 -6.90 -5.59
N GLY A 57 17.76 -6.00 -6.59
CA GLY A 57 16.54 -5.57 -7.27
C GLY A 57 15.83 -6.72 -8.02
N VAL A 58 14.49 -6.67 -8.08
CA VAL A 58 13.68 -7.62 -8.86
C VAL A 58 13.25 -6.96 -10.16
N THR A 59 13.57 -7.56 -11.30
CA THR A 59 13.23 -7.02 -12.62
C THR A 59 11.95 -7.67 -13.17
N PHE A 60 11.08 -6.82 -13.71
CA PHE A 60 9.84 -7.18 -14.39
C PHE A 60 9.90 -6.70 -15.83
N ASP A 61 9.50 -7.55 -16.77
CA ASP A 61 9.25 -7.14 -18.15
C ASP A 61 7.83 -6.57 -18.23
N ILE A 62 7.75 -5.25 -18.41
CA ILE A 62 6.51 -4.50 -18.49
C ILE A 62 6.16 -4.11 -19.94
N THR A 63 6.86 -4.67 -20.93
CA THR A 63 6.61 -4.40 -22.35
C THR A 63 5.15 -4.71 -22.68
N GLY A 64 4.45 -3.75 -23.29
CA GLY A 64 3.01 -3.86 -23.59
C GLY A 64 2.07 -3.68 -22.39
N SER A 65 2.59 -3.55 -21.17
CA SER A 65 1.81 -3.30 -19.94
C SER A 65 2.01 -1.89 -19.36
N GLU A 66 2.79 -1.04 -20.04
CA GLU A 66 3.23 0.25 -19.50
C GLU A 66 2.06 1.21 -19.19
N GLY A 67 1.04 1.24 -20.04
CA GLY A 67 -0.16 2.07 -19.87
C GLY A 67 -1.29 1.41 -19.07
N VAL A 68 -1.09 0.18 -18.57
CA VAL A 68 -2.14 -0.54 -17.83
C VAL A 68 -2.34 0.06 -16.45
N THR A 69 -1.27 0.56 -15.82
CA THR A 69 -1.35 1.17 -14.49
C THR A 69 -1.92 2.58 -14.60
N THR A 70 -3.03 2.82 -13.92
CA THR A 70 -3.69 4.14 -13.91
C THR A 70 -3.68 4.81 -12.54
N VAL A 71 -3.26 4.12 -11.48
CA VAL A 71 -3.28 4.66 -10.11
C VAL A 71 -1.89 4.58 -9.46
N PHE A 72 -1.40 3.38 -9.17
CA PHE A 72 -0.08 3.12 -8.59
C PHE A 72 0.35 1.66 -8.79
N ARG A 73 1.63 1.35 -8.56
CA ARG A 73 2.13 -0.03 -8.49
C ARG A 73 2.32 -0.48 -7.04
N MET A 74 2.21 -1.78 -6.80
CA MET A 74 2.51 -2.40 -5.51
C MET A 74 3.41 -3.62 -5.68
N MET A 75 4.21 -3.90 -4.65
CA MET A 75 4.91 -5.17 -4.49
C MET A 75 4.19 -6.03 -3.46
N HIS A 76 3.96 -7.30 -3.77
CA HIS A 76 3.43 -8.25 -2.81
C HIS A 76 4.01 -9.63 -3.09
N ARG A 77 4.74 -10.19 -2.12
CA ARG A 77 5.30 -11.56 -2.21
C ARG A 77 6.15 -11.79 -3.46
N GLY A 78 6.96 -10.80 -3.83
CA GLY A 78 7.84 -10.84 -5.00
C GLY A 78 7.12 -10.64 -6.35
N LYS A 79 5.80 -10.40 -6.35
CA LYS A 79 5.03 -10.07 -7.54
C LYS A 79 4.78 -8.57 -7.63
N LEU A 80 4.80 -8.06 -8.86
CA LEU A 80 4.38 -6.70 -9.19
C LEU A 80 2.88 -6.69 -9.47
N ILE A 81 2.16 -5.83 -8.78
CA ILE A 81 0.73 -5.62 -8.97
C ILE A 81 0.53 -4.26 -9.62
N LEU A 82 0.03 -4.29 -10.85
CA LEU A 82 -0.40 -3.10 -11.58
C LEU A 82 -1.84 -2.78 -11.17
N THR A 83 -2.14 -1.53 -10.84
CA THR A 83 -3.52 -1.14 -10.50
C THR A 83 -4.18 -0.35 -11.61
N GLN A 84 -5.43 -0.71 -11.92
CA GLN A 84 -6.24 -0.04 -12.92
C GLN A 84 -7.61 0.32 -12.35
N THR A 85 -8.07 1.53 -12.64
CA THR A 85 -9.40 1.99 -12.23
C THR A 85 -10.48 1.19 -12.97
N SER A 86 -11.43 0.62 -12.22
CA SER A 86 -12.57 -0.16 -12.72
C SER A 86 -13.71 -0.12 -11.70
N ASN A 87 -14.96 -0.09 -12.16
CA ASN A 87 -16.10 -0.20 -11.24
C ASN A 87 -16.20 -1.60 -10.62
N GLU A 88 -15.82 -2.62 -11.39
CA GLU A 88 -15.82 -4.01 -10.97
C GLU A 88 -14.41 -4.42 -10.53
N PRO A 89 -14.22 -4.76 -9.25
CA PRO A 89 -12.93 -5.17 -8.75
C PRO A 89 -12.59 -6.59 -9.21
N HIS A 90 -11.40 -6.78 -9.75
CA HIS A 90 -10.96 -8.05 -10.34
C HIS A 90 -9.44 -8.17 -10.28
N LEU A 91 -8.91 -9.36 -10.00
CA LEU A 91 -7.49 -9.66 -10.10
C LEU A 91 -7.21 -10.68 -11.21
N SER A 92 -6.35 -10.35 -12.16
CA SER A 92 -5.89 -11.30 -13.19
C SER A 92 -4.37 -11.41 -13.23
N HIS A 93 -3.88 -12.53 -13.77
CA HIS A 93 -2.48 -12.62 -14.18
C HIS A 93 -2.25 -11.82 -15.46
N ILE A 94 -1.15 -11.08 -15.48
CA ILE A 94 -0.53 -10.60 -16.72
C ILE A 94 0.57 -11.59 -17.11
N SER A 95 1.35 -12.05 -16.12
CA SER A 95 2.41 -13.04 -16.25
C SER A 95 2.57 -13.83 -14.94
N ASN A 96 3.61 -14.66 -14.84
CA ASN A 96 3.92 -15.41 -13.64
C ASN A 96 4.26 -14.51 -12.43
N ASN A 97 4.87 -13.36 -12.69
CA ASN A 97 5.35 -12.42 -11.67
C ASN A 97 4.61 -11.06 -11.69
N MET A 98 3.65 -10.88 -12.60
CA MET A 98 2.84 -9.68 -12.70
C MET A 98 1.34 -9.96 -12.67
N MET A 99 0.62 -9.12 -11.93
CA MET A 99 -0.84 -9.21 -11.80
C MET A 99 -1.48 -7.84 -12.09
N LEU A 100 -2.69 -7.86 -12.62
CA LEU A 100 -3.51 -6.67 -12.82
C LEU A 100 -4.64 -6.67 -11.80
N LEU A 101 -4.62 -5.70 -10.90
CA LEU A 101 -5.71 -5.42 -9.98
C LEU A 101 -6.57 -4.28 -10.52
N ARG A 102 -7.74 -4.64 -11.04
CA ARG A 102 -8.82 -3.70 -11.35
C ARG A 102 -9.57 -3.40 -10.06
N MET A 103 -9.78 -2.12 -9.77
CA MET A 103 -10.47 -1.70 -8.53
C MET A 103 -11.11 -0.33 -8.68
N PRO A 104 -12.15 -0.01 -7.89
CA PRO A 104 -12.77 1.31 -7.87
C PRO A 104 -11.74 2.41 -7.61
N PHE A 105 -12.00 3.58 -8.20
CA PHE A 105 -11.25 4.78 -7.88
C PHE A 105 -11.40 5.09 -6.37
N ARG A 106 -10.36 5.66 -5.74
CA ARG A 106 -10.30 6.08 -4.31
C ARG A 106 -9.96 5.00 -3.28
N VAL A 107 -8.86 4.27 -3.51
CA VAL A 107 -8.18 3.55 -2.42
C VAL A 107 -7.44 4.55 -1.53
N MET A 108 -7.79 4.60 -0.24
CA MET A 108 -7.18 5.53 0.73
C MET A 108 -6.10 4.86 1.58
N SER A 109 -6.33 3.60 1.95
CA SER A 109 -5.39 2.82 2.74
C SER A 109 -5.23 1.44 2.12
N ILE A 110 -3.99 0.96 2.14
CA ILE A 110 -3.61 -0.36 1.66
C ILE A 110 -2.95 -1.07 2.82
N TYR A 111 -3.39 -2.28 3.12
CA TYR A 111 -2.73 -3.16 4.05
C TYR A 111 -2.38 -4.47 3.36
N LEU A 112 -1.09 -4.76 3.29
CA LEU A 112 -0.56 -5.99 2.73
C LEU A 112 0.65 -6.43 3.55
N ARG A 113 0.82 -7.75 3.67
CA ARG A 113 1.98 -8.36 4.34
C ARG A 113 2.57 -9.41 3.43
N ASP A 114 3.89 -9.56 3.46
CA ASP A 114 4.58 -10.55 2.63
C ASP A 114 4.33 -12.02 3.08
N ASP A 115 3.81 -12.23 4.28
CA ASP A 115 3.46 -13.55 4.81
C ASP A 115 1.97 -13.92 4.65
N SER A 116 1.19 -13.10 3.96
CA SER A 116 -0.23 -13.34 3.70
C SER A 116 -0.52 -13.35 2.21
N ASP A 117 -1.42 -14.20 1.73
CA ASP A 117 -1.91 -14.16 0.34
C ASP A 117 -2.85 -12.96 0.09
N LEU A 118 -3.24 -12.24 1.15
CA LEU A 118 -4.29 -11.22 1.12
C LEU A 118 -3.74 -9.79 1.05
N ILE A 119 -4.43 -8.97 0.26
CA ILE A 119 -4.30 -7.51 0.23
C ILE A 119 -5.65 -6.91 0.62
N PHE A 120 -5.63 -5.92 1.50
CA PHE A 120 -6.81 -5.20 1.95
C PHE A 120 -6.74 -3.76 1.45
N LEU A 121 -7.78 -3.32 0.74
CA LEU A 121 -7.91 -1.98 0.21
C LEU A 121 -9.11 -1.30 0.85
N LEU A 122 -8.90 -0.20 1.56
CA LEU A 122 -9.97 0.58 2.17
C LEU A 122 -10.51 1.63 1.21
N LEU A 123 -11.82 1.61 0.96
CA LEU A 123 -12.52 2.56 0.11
C LEU A 123 -13.36 3.55 0.93
N HIS A 124 -13.12 4.83 0.69
CA HIS A 124 -13.62 5.97 1.49
C HIS A 124 -15.14 6.16 1.46
N SER A 125 -15.76 6.04 0.29
CA SER A 125 -17.14 6.52 0.11
C SER A 125 -18.20 5.48 0.47
N GLN A 126 -17.81 4.25 0.83
CA GLN A 126 -18.74 3.11 0.85
C GLN A 126 -18.71 2.26 2.12
N LYS A 127 -17.85 2.58 3.12
CA LYS A 127 -17.59 1.68 4.26
C LYS A 127 -17.12 0.30 3.81
N GLU A 128 -16.34 0.26 2.74
CA GLU A 128 -16.00 -0.99 2.08
C GLU A 128 -14.51 -1.28 2.17
N VAL A 129 -14.20 -2.55 2.40
CA VAL A 129 -12.87 -3.10 2.23
C VAL A 129 -12.93 -4.09 1.08
N ILE A 130 -12.08 -3.87 0.08
CA ILE A 130 -11.82 -4.89 -0.94
C ILE A 130 -10.73 -5.80 -0.39
N VAL A 131 -11.03 -7.09 -0.29
CA VAL A 131 -10.08 -8.14 0.06
C VAL A 131 -9.70 -8.87 -1.22
N VAL A 132 -8.41 -8.87 -1.52
CA VAL A 132 -7.85 -9.48 -2.72
C VAL A 132 -7.01 -10.67 -2.29
N ASN A 133 -7.38 -11.87 -2.72
CA ASN A 133 -6.57 -13.07 -2.54
C ASN A 133 -5.69 -13.29 -3.77
N THR A 134 -4.40 -13.05 -3.63
CA THR A 134 -3.42 -13.14 -4.73
C THR A 134 -3.07 -14.57 -5.14
N LYS A 135 -3.49 -15.57 -4.35
CA LYS A 135 -3.31 -16.98 -4.65
C LYS A 135 -4.50 -17.57 -5.40
N SER A 136 -5.72 -17.30 -4.95
CA SER A 136 -6.95 -17.78 -5.60
C SER A 136 -7.50 -16.86 -6.68
N LEU A 137 -6.97 -15.63 -6.78
CA LEU A 137 -7.47 -14.55 -7.65
C LEU A 137 -8.86 -14.03 -7.30
N VAL A 138 -9.40 -14.47 -6.16
CA VAL A 138 -10.70 -14.04 -5.67
C VAL A 138 -10.59 -12.61 -5.13
N VAL A 139 -11.55 -11.78 -5.51
CA VAL A 139 -11.70 -10.43 -4.99
C VAL A 139 -13.07 -10.29 -4.37
N GLU A 140 -13.09 -9.93 -3.09
CA GLU A 140 -14.32 -9.78 -2.31
C GLU A 140 -14.48 -8.34 -1.84
N ARG A 141 -15.74 -7.88 -1.85
CA ARG A 141 -16.12 -6.58 -1.32
C ARG A 141 -16.83 -6.81 0.00
N LEU A 142 -16.24 -6.31 1.09
CA LEU A 142 -16.79 -6.42 2.42
C LEU A 142 -17.32 -5.07 2.88
N VAL A 143 -18.56 -5.03 3.34
CA VAL A 143 -19.08 -3.88 4.08
C VAL A 143 -18.59 -3.99 5.52
N CYS A 144 -17.88 -2.96 5.98
CA CYS A 144 -17.40 -2.87 7.34
C CYS A 144 -18.56 -2.45 8.26
N ASN A 145 -19.05 -3.41 9.04
CA ASN A 145 -19.93 -3.16 10.17
C ASN A 145 -19.09 -3.07 11.45
N TYR A 146 -19.29 -2.02 12.24
CA TYR A 146 -18.47 -1.75 13.41
C TYR A 146 -19.06 -2.33 14.69
N GLU A 147 -18.18 -2.87 15.55
CA GLU A 147 -18.54 -3.28 16.90
C GLU A 147 -17.60 -2.58 17.91
N PRO A 148 -18.12 -1.73 18.83
CA PRO A 148 -19.51 -1.27 18.93
C PRO A 148 -19.91 -0.24 17.85
N GLU A 149 -21.21 -0.08 17.61
CA GLU A 149 -21.70 1.06 16.84
C GLU A 149 -21.47 2.36 17.65
N PRO A 150 -20.82 3.40 17.09
CA PRO A 150 -20.59 4.63 17.84
C PRO A 150 -21.91 5.36 18.13
N PRO A 151 -22.19 5.75 19.39
CA PRO A 151 -23.37 6.54 19.67
C PRO A 151 -23.22 7.96 19.09
N ASN A 152 -24.21 8.39 18.30
CA ASN A 152 -24.46 9.79 17.90
C ASN A 152 -23.41 10.51 17.02
N LEU A 153 -22.67 9.79 16.17
CA LEU A 153 -21.76 10.44 15.21
C LEU A 153 -22.36 10.49 13.79
N PRO A 154 -22.23 11.61 13.05
CA PRO A 154 -22.77 11.75 11.69
C PRO A 154 -22.21 10.64 10.79
N ALA A 155 -22.94 10.32 9.71
CA ALA A 155 -22.53 9.33 8.71
C ALA A 155 -21.05 9.50 8.37
N TRP A 156 -20.23 8.58 8.86
CA TRP A 156 -18.81 8.81 9.05
C TRP A 156 -18.07 8.97 7.73
N ASP A 157 -17.12 9.89 7.74
CA ASP A 157 -16.18 10.10 6.65
C ASP A 157 -14.93 9.23 6.85
N PHE A 158 -14.75 8.20 6.01
CA PHE A 158 -13.52 7.38 5.96
C PHE A 158 -12.34 8.10 5.29
N ALA A 159 -12.45 9.40 4.98
CA ALA A 159 -11.34 10.29 4.57
C ALA A 159 -10.06 10.09 5.36
N GLN A 160 -10.22 9.71 6.61
CA GLN A 160 -9.18 9.76 7.62
C GLN A 160 -8.91 8.38 8.24
N ALA A 161 -9.25 7.31 7.53
CA ALA A 161 -9.11 5.94 8.00
C ALA A 161 -7.87 5.24 7.41
N ASP A 162 -7.08 4.61 8.28
CA ASP A 162 -5.93 3.76 7.91
C ASP A 162 -6.13 2.35 8.49
N ILE A 163 -5.93 1.30 7.69
CA ILE A 163 -5.85 -0.07 8.19
C ILE A 163 -4.48 -0.25 8.85
N VAL A 164 -4.45 -0.60 10.14
CA VAL A 164 -3.20 -0.77 10.90
C VAL A 164 -2.82 -2.21 11.15
N SER A 165 -3.80 -3.12 11.22
CA SER A 165 -3.51 -4.55 11.31
C SER A 165 -4.69 -5.43 10.92
N VAL A 166 -4.38 -6.61 10.39
CA VAL A 166 -5.31 -7.73 10.32
C VAL A 166 -4.70 -8.90 11.08
N ARG A 167 -5.36 -9.36 12.14
CA ARG A 167 -4.90 -10.47 13.00
C ARG A 167 -6.09 -11.29 13.47
N GLU A 168 -5.98 -12.62 13.37
CA GLU A 168 -7.00 -13.54 13.91
C GLU A 168 -8.43 -13.22 13.41
N GLY A 169 -8.55 -12.90 12.11
CA GLY A 169 -9.83 -12.50 11.51
C GLY A 169 -10.33 -11.12 11.94
N VAL A 170 -9.55 -10.33 12.68
CA VAL A 170 -9.92 -8.99 13.11
C VAL A 170 -9.15 -7.96 12.29
N LEU A 171 -9.89 -7.17 11.50
CA LEU A 171 -9.38 -5.99 10.83
C LEU A 171 -9.44 -4.81 11.82
N THR A 172 -8.29 -4.17 12.01
CA THR A 172 -8.10 -3.04 12.92
C THR A 172 -7.71 -1.82 12.13
N TYR A 173 -8.39 -0.70 12.39
CA TYR A 173 -8.15 0.56 11.71
C TYR A 173 -8.14 1.73 12.69
N THR A 174 -7.59 2.84 12.23
CA THR A 174 -7.43 4.07 12.99
C THR A 174 -8.12 5.23 12.30
N LEU A 175 -8.80 6.07 13.07
CA LEU A 175 -9.45 7.29 12.57
C LEU A 175 -8.77 8.53 13.16
N GLY A 176 -8.36 9.49 12.33
CA GLY A 176 -7.78 10.75 12.79
C GLY A 176 -7.24 11.67 11.68
N PRO A 177 -6.96 12.95 11.97
CA PRO A 177 -6.55 13.93 10.97
C PRO A 177 -5.33 13.45 10.18
N GLN A 178 -5.28 13.83 8.89
CA GLN A 178 -4.24 13.46 7.95
C GLN A 178 -2.85 13.48 8.59
N LYS A 179 -2.07 12.43 8.29
CA LYS A 179 -0.61 12.56 8.28
C LYS A 179 -0.30 13.56 7.16
N ASP A 180 -0.33 14.85 7.51
CA ASP A 180 0.19 15.88 6.63
C ASP A 180 1.66 15.54 6.39
N ILE A 181 1.95 15.22 5.12
CA ILE A 181 3.29 15.06 4.56
C ILE A 181 3.98 13.76 4.99
N PHE A 182 4.77 13.21 4.08
CA PHE A 182 5.59 12.00 4.13
C PHE A 182 6.61 11.94 5.30
N TYR A 183 6.16 12.13 6.53
CA TYR A 183 6.95 11.98 7.73
C TYR A 183 6.41 10.80 8.53
N ILE A 184 7.33 9.90 8.88
CA ILE A 184 7.19 8.90 9.93
C ILE A 184 7.08 9.64 11.27
N LEU A 185 5.98 10.35 11.50
CA LEU A 185 5.52 10.73 12.81
C LEU A 185 4.24 9.95 13.02
N LYS A 186 4.36 8.93 13.86
CA LYS A 186 3.24 8.16 14.38
C LYS A 186 2.44 9.09 15.30
N THR A 187 1.65 10.01 14.74
CA THR A 187 0.51 10.57 15.45
C THR A 187 -0.36 9.37 15.79
N GLY A 188 -0.37 9.00 17.06
CA GLY A 188 -1.08 7.81 17.51
C GLY A 188 -2.54 7.89 17.06
N PRO A 189 -3.19 6.75 16.77
CA PRO A 189 -4.64 6.74 16.60
C PRO A 189 -5.31 7.50 17.73
N ARG A 190 -6.17 8.48 17.39
CA ARG A 190 -7.06 9.05 18.40
C ARG A 190 -8.12 8.02 18.81
N GLN A 191 -8.51 7.13 17.89
CA GLN A 191 -9.44 6.03 18.14
C GLN A 191 -9.10 4.81 17.29
N LEU A 192 -9.17 3.64 17.92
CA LEU A 192 -8.83 2.35 17.34
C LEU A 192 -10.07 1.47 17.37
N TRP A 193 -10.43 0.93 16.21
CA TRP A 193 -11.68 0.22 16.01
C TRP A 193 -11.47 -1.10 15.28
N ARG A 194 -12.47 -1.98 15.32
CA ARG A 194 -12.36 -3.37 14.87
C ARG A 194 -13.57 -3.79 14.03
N ALA A 195 -13.29 -4.59 13.00
CA ALA A 195 -14.28 -5.33 12.23
C ALA A 195 -13.87 -6.81 12.18
N LYS A 196 -14.85 -7.72 12.26
CA LYS A 196 -14.61 -9.15 12.07
C LYS A 196 -14.69 -9.48 10.59
N LEU A 197 -13.68 -10.19 10.10
CA LEU A 197 -13.67 -10.75 8.76
C LEU A 197 -14.52 -12.03 8.72
N PRO A 198 -15.18 -12.31 7.59
CA PRO A 198 -15.77 -13.62 7.33
C PRO A 198 -14.79 -14.77 7.58
N ALA A 199 -15.30 -15.90 8.08
CA ALA A 199 -14.47 -17.03 8.48
C ALA A 199 -13.69 -17.67 7.31
N HIS A 200 -14.19 -17.56 6.08
CA HIS A 200 -13.50 -18.08 4.89
C HIS A 200 -12.30 -17.23 4.45
N LEU A 201 -12.09 -16.07 5.09
CA LEU A 201 -10.92 -15.21 4.90
C LEU A 201 -9.86 -15.37 6.02
N MET A 202 -10.10 -16.27 6.98
CA MET A 202 -9.15 -16.65 8.05
C MET A 202 -8.39 -17.92 7.67
#